data_AF-A0AAT9RUH5-F1
#
_entry.id   AF-A0AAT9RUH5-F1
#
_cell.length_a   1.000
_cell.length_b   1.000
_cell.length_c   1.000
_cell.angle_alpha   90.00
_cell.angle_beta   90.00
_cell.angle_gamma   90.00
#
_symmetry.space_group_name_H-M   'P 1'
#
loop_
_entity.id
_entity.type
_entity.pdbx_description
1 polymer ?
#
loop_
_entity_poly.entity_id
_entity_poly.type
_entity_poly.pdbx_seq_one_letter_code
_entity_poly.pdbx_strand_id
1 'polypeptide(L)'
;MITTTPVARWTWGRDDEAADGLVLCLRDVLGAYAVLASHRLALGAPKVRLKVPESGNPKNRLFEGELLPGEGHDPDEAATRLADEARAALRPGEIGSVEAEITCTGVLLDGEGRESRQERLFLLGTAAYRDYVTTDLVTFSDAWMPYDLEGRPQADVHGANAPRLEAALRDLAEALGEETDPDDPTFFGRPTETGVDNFFEPDGSPSDVWSRFEIPRRSEVFRHGPVFDSVGYKRSGAEQVQCVPVVADHGGVLGYLWASDADAAASFEPRAAADEEGRKAGLVWLDRLHESYERGLTPVQALAACAALPADPVAGHVSGNAEPQIIALDDLREAAMHGD
;
A
#
# COMPACT_ATOMS: atom_id res chain seq x y z
N MET A 1 8.95 6.11 8.17
CA MET A 1 7.59 5.50 8.17
C MET A 1 7.34 4.73 6.87
N ILE A 2 6.33 3.85 6.80
CA ILE A 2 5.88 3.22 5.54
C ILE A 2 4.44 3.64 5.26
N THR A 3 4.21 4.36 4.16
CA THR A 3 2.90 4.85 3.72
C THR A 3 2.09 3.78 2.96
N THR A 4 0.78 3.99 2.83
CA THR A 4 -0.09 3.21 1.95
C THR A 4 -0.06 3.71 0.51
N THR A 5 0.08 5.02 0.33
CA THR A 5 0.29 5.66 -0.98
C THR A 5 1.79 5.82 -1.26
N PRO A 6 2.27 5.65 -2.50
CA PRO A 6 3.69 5.85 -2.85
C PRO A 6 4.27 7.19 -2.39
N VAL A 7 5.49 7.16 -1.86
CA VAL A 7 6.31 8.36 -1.60
C VAL A 7 6.97 8.84 -2.89
N ALA A 8 7.46 7.91 -3.71
CA ALA A 8 8.12 8.20 -4.98
C ALA A 8 8.02 7.00 -5.92
N ARG A 9 8.10 7.28 -7.22
CA ARG A 9 8.13 6.31 -8.31
C ARG A 9 9.18 6.73 -9.33
N TRP A 10 9.92 5.76 -9.84
CA TRP A 10 10.84 5.90 -10.96
C TRP A 10 10.46 4.88 -12.02
N THR A 11 10.65 5.25 -13.28
CA THR A 11 10.32 4.42 -14.43
C THR A 11 11.52 4.31 -15.37
N TRP A 12 11.66 3.17 -16.01
CA TRP A 12 12.57 2.92 -17.11
C TRP A 12 11.76 2.26 -18.22
N GLY A 13 11.87 2.73 -19.46
CA GLY A 13 11.08 2.17 -20.54
C GLY A 13 11.79 2.26 -21.87
N ARG A 14 11.78 1.16 -22.62
CA ARG A 14 12.49 1.04 -23.89
C ARG A 14 11.73 0.18 -24.89
N ASP A 15 11.99 0.45 -26.17
CA ASP A 15 11.55 -0.40 -27.26
C ASP A 15 12.44 -1.65 -27.37
N ASP A 16 11.84 -2.82 -27.51
CA ASP A 16 12.49 -4.11 -27.75
C ASP A 16 11.66 -4.92 -28.75
N GLU A 17 11.96 -4.75 -30.04
CA GLU A 17 11.26 -5.43 -31.15
C GLU A 17 11.60 -6.94 -31.25
N ALA A 18 12.62 -7.41 -30.53
CA ALA A 18 13.23 -8.72 -30.74
C ALA A 18 12.81 -9.75 -29.68
N ALA A 19 12.36 -9.30 -28.52
CA ALA A 19 12.15 -10.18 -27.37
C ALA A 19 10.70 -10.64 -27.23
N ASP A 20 10.57 -11.91 -26.83
CA ASP A 20 9.30 -12.45 -26.35
C ASP A 20 8.91 -11.70 -25.06
N GLY A 21 7.75 -11.02 -25.08
CA GLY A 21 7.31 -10.16 -23.98
C GLY A 21 7.24 -10.86 -22.62
N LEU A 22 7.05 -12.18 -22.59
CA LEU A 22 6.99 -12.95 -21.35
C LEU A 22 8.40 -13.17 -20.75
N VAL A 23 9.38 -13.49 -21.60
CA VAL A 23 10.79 -13.60 -21.18
C VAL A 23 11.34 -12.21 -20.84
N LEU A 24 11.05 -11.21 -21.66
CA LEU A 24 11.49 -9.83 -21.46
C LEU A 24 11.03 -9.27 -20.13
N CYS A 25 9.72 -9.39 -19.83
CA CYS A 25 9.14 -8.91 -18.58
C CYS A 25 9.76 -9.59 -17.36
N LEU A 26 9.94 -10.92 -17.41
CA LEU A 26 10.54 -11.67 -16.31
C LEU A 26 12.04 -11.39 -16.15
N ARG A 27 12.76 -11.18 -17.25
CA ARG A 27 14.19 -10.82 -17.21
C ARG A 27 14.39 -9.50 -16.50
N ASP A 28 13.67 -8.47 -16.94
CA ASP A 28 13.82 -7.11 -16.41
C ASP A 28 13.45 -7.04 -14.93
N VAL A 29 12.34 -7.67 -14.51
CA VAL A 29 11.94 -7.67 -13.10
C VAL A 29 12.92 -8.44 -12.20
N LEU A 30 13.50 -9.55 -12.69
CA LEU A 30 14.49 -10.33 -11.93
C LEU A 30 15.86 -9.67 -11.89
N GLY A 31 16.28 -9.05 -13.00
CA GLY A 31 17.51 -8.25 -13.06
C GLY A 31 17.43 -7.06 -12.12
N ALA A 32 16.34 -6.30 -12.17
CA ALA A 32 16.11 -5.19 -11.26
C ALA A 32 16.04 -5.64 -9.79
N TYR A 33 15.41 -6.78 -9.49
CA TYR A 33 15.45 -7.36 -8.15
C TYR A 33 16.87 -7.68 -7.69
N ALA A 34 17.71 -8.25 -8.56
CA ALA A 34 19.10 -8.58 -8.25
C ALA A 34 19.91 -7.31 -7.92
N VAL A 35 19.67 -6.20 -8.64
CA VAL A 35 20.26 -4.88 -8.32
C VAL A 35 19.80 -4.43 -6.93
N LEU A 36 18.51 -4.45 -6.62
CA LEU A 36 18.03 -4.08 -5.28
C LEU A 36 18.62 -4.98 -4.18
N ALA A 37 18.82 -6.26 -4.46
CA ALA A 37 19.41 -7.22 -3.53
C ALA A 37 20.88 -6.92 -3.24
N SER A 38 21.67 -6.49 -4.23
CA SER A 38 23.08 -6.11 -4.04
C SER A 38 23.23 -4.91 -3.09
N HIS A 39 22.24 -4.01 -3.08
CA HIS A 39 22.15 -2.87 -2.16
C HIS A 39 21.42 -3.16 -0.86
N ARG A 40 21.02 -4.42 -0.62
CA ARG A 40 20.21 -4.87 0.54
C ARG A 40 18.87 -4.15 0.67
N LEU A 41 18.32 -3.69 -0.45
CA LEU A 41 16.98 -3.11 -0.59
C LEU A 41 15.91 -4.14 -0.96
N ALA A 42 16.34 -5.34 -1.35
CA ALA A 42 15.54 -6.56 -1.43
C ALA A 42 16.26 -7.72 -0.72
N LEU A 43 15.51 -8.56 0.00
CA LEU A 43 16.02 -9.65 0.81
C LEU A 43 15.29 -10.95 0.50
N GLY A 44 16.05 -12.04 0.47
CA GLY A 44 15.52 -13.39 0.26
C GLY A 44 15.25 -13.71 -1.20
N ALA A 45 14.55 -14.82 -1.44
CA ALA A 45 14.15 -15.22 -2.78
C ALA A 45 12.96 -14.37 -3.27
N PRO A 46 12.98 -13.87 -4.51
CA PRO A 46 11.87 -13.11 -5.06
C PRO A 46 10.63 -13.97 -5.22
N LYS A 47 9.46 -13.35 -5.01
CA LYS A 47 8.15 -13.91 -5.35
C LYS A 47 7.56 -13.07 -6.46
N VAL A 48 7.46 -13.63 -7.66
CA VAL A 48 7.00 -12.89 -8.84
C VAL A 48 5.52 -13.14 -9.01
N ARG A 49 4.69 -12.12 -8.82
CA ARG A 49 3.27 -12.17 -9.20
C ARG A 49 3.17 -11.83 -10.68
N LEU A 50 2.79 -12.80 -11.50
CA LEU A 50 2.66 -12.65 -12.94
C LEU A 50 1.17 -12.62 -13.34
N LYS A 51 0.81 -11.66 -14.20
CA LYS A 51 -0.50 -11.54 -14.84
C LYS A 51 -0.33 -11.43 -16.33
N VAL A 52 -1.12 -12.21 -17.06
CA VAL A 52 -1.13 -12.21 -18.53
C VAL A 52 -2.58 -12.06 -19.01
N PRO A 53 -3.11 -10.85 -19.21
CA PRO A 53 -4.39 -10.64 -19.87
C PRO A 53 -4.45 -11.15 -21.32
N GLU A 54 -5.67 -11.39 -21.79
CA GLU A 54 -5.97 -11.58 -23.20
C GLU A 54 -5.92 -10.24 -23.95
N SER A 55 -5.39 -10.26 -25.17
CA SER A 55 -5.34 -9.11 -26.07
C SER A 55 -6.74 -8.53 -26.29
N GLY A 56 -6.88 -7.21 -26.09
CA GLY A 56 -8.16 -6.50 -26.20
C GLY A 56 -9.18 -6.76 -25.08
N ASN A 57 -8.91 -7.67 -24.15
CA ASN A 57 -9.79 -7.97 -23.01
C ASN A 57 -9.02 -8.12 -21.69
N PRO A 58 -8.62 -7.01 -21.05
CA PRO A 58 -7.83 -7.04 -19.82
C PRO A 58 -8.60 -7.60 -18.61
N LYS A 59 -9.90 -7.91 -18.71
CA LYS A 59 -10.61 -8.61 -17.63
C LYS A 59 -10.46 -10.13 -17.74
N ASN A 60 -10.14 -10.64 -18.92
CA ASN A 60 -9.87 -12.05 -19.12
C ASN A 60 -8.38 -12.33 -18.94
N ARG A 61 -8.00 -13.00 -17.86
CA ARG A 61 -6.61 -13.39 -17.58
C ARG A 61 -6.30 -14.72 -18.25
N LEU A 62 -5.36 -14.80 -19.17
CA LEU A 62 -4.87 -16.08 -19.69
C LEU A 62 -4.01 -16.80 -18.64
N PHE A 63 -3.31 -16.05 -17.79
CA PHE A 63 -2.59 -16.54 -16.62
C PHE A 63 -2.64 -15.49 -15.49
N GLU A 64 -2.72 -15.97 -14.25
CA GLU A 64 -2.49 -15.19 -13.03
C GLU A 64 -1.97 -16.13 -11.95
N GLY A 65 -0.79 -15.84 -11.40
CA GLY A 65 -0.15 -16.73 -10.43
C GLY A 65 1.12 -16.16 -9.82
N GLU A 66 1.63 -16.83 -8.78
CA GLU A 66 2.92 -16.56 -8.17
C GLU A 66 3.95 -17.56 -8.68
N LEU A 67 5.10 -17.05 -9.13
CA LEU A 67 6.22 -17.81 -9.66
C LEU A 67 7.44 -17.64 -8.75
N LEU A 68 8.19 -18.72 -8.56
CA LEU A 68 9.36 -18.78 -7.69
C LEU A 68 10.63 -19.05 -8.52
N PRO A 69 11.54 -18.08 -8.65
CA PRO A 69 12.78 -18.23 -9.44
C PRO A 69 13.76 -19.26 -8.86
N GLY A 70 13.57 -19.69 -7.60
CA GLY A 70 14.55 -20.53 -6.88
C GLY A 70 15.81 -19.75 -6.50
N GLU A 71 16.62 -20.31 -5.60
CA GLU A 71 17.85 -19.66 -5.13
C GLU A 71 19.02 -19.87 -6.11
N GLY A 72 19.88 -18.85 -6.26
CA GLY A 72 21.21 -18.98 -6.87
C GLY A 72 21.26 -19.17 -8.39
N HIS A 73 20.19 -18.87 -9.12
CA HIS A 73 20.17 -18.94 -10.58
C HIS A 73 20.47 -17.57 -11.21
N ASP A 74 21.08 -17.59 -12.39
CA ASP A 74 21.22 -16.41 -13.23
C ASP A 74 19.83 -15.84 -13.61
N PRO A 75 19.61 -14.51 -13.56
CA PRO A 75 18.32 -13.91 -13.86
C PRO A 75 17.76 -14.27 -15.24
N ASP A 76 18.61 -14.40 -16.27
CA ASP A 76 18.16 -14.70 -17.63
C ASP A 76 17.70 -16.15 -17.76
N GLU A 77 18.45 -17.08 -17.15
CA GLU A 77 18.06 -18.50 -17.09
C GLU A 77 16.76 -18.68 -16.29
N ALA A 78 16.63 -17.98 -15.16
CA ALA A 78 15.43 -18.01 -14.34
C ALA A 78 14.22 -17.44 -15.09
N ALA A 79 14.39 -16.32 -15.80
CA ALA A 79 13.34 -15.70 -16.62
C ALA A 79 12.85 -16.64 -17.72
N THR A 80 13.77 -17.29 -18.43
CA THR A 80 13.43 -18.26 -19.50
C THR A 80 12.62 -19.43 -18.96
N ARG A 81 13.06 -20.02 -17.86
CA ARG A 81 12.39 -21.16 -17.23
C ARG A 81 10.99 -20.79 -16.71
N LEU A 82 10.88 -19.65 -16.03
CA LEU A 82 9.59 -19.16 -15.52
C LEU A 82 8.64 -18.79 -16.66
N ALA A 83 9.17 -18.30 -17.78
CA ALA A 83 8.36 -18.04 -18.97
C ALA A 83 7.78 -19.33 -19.55
N ASP A 84 8.58 -20.40 -19.62
CA ASP A 84 8.12 -21.71 -20.09
C ASP A 84 7.09 -22.33 -19.14
N GLU A 85 7.27 -22.18 -17.83
CA GLU A 85 6.28 -22.59 -16.82
C GLU A 85 4.96 -21.85 -17.00
N ALA A 86 5.00 -20.53 -17.13
CA ALA A 86 3.81 -19.72 -17.38
C ALA A 86 3.13 -20.12 -18.70
N ARG A 87 3.89 -20.34 -19.77
CA ARG A 87 3.35 -20.78 -21.07
C ARG A 87 2.65 -22.12 -21.00
N ALA A 88 3.21 -23.08 -20.26
CA ALA A 88 2.59 -24.39 -20.07
C ALA A 88 1.25 -24.31 -19.33
N ALA A 89 1.05 -23.26 -18.52
CA ALA A 89 -0.16 -23.01 -17.74
C ALA A 89 -1.14 -22.02 -18.39
N LEU A 90 -0.76 -21.36 -19.51
CA LEU A 90 -1.62 -20.38 -20.19
C LEU A 90 -2.93 -21.02 -20.67
N ARG A 91 -4.04 -20.33 -20.41
CA ARG A 91 -5.31 -20.63 -21.08
C ARG A 91 -5.25 -20.23 -22.56
N PRO A 92 -6.00 -20.89 -23.45
CA PRO A 92 -6.08 -20.50 -24.86
C PRO A 92 -6.53 -19.04 -25.01
N GLY A 93 -5.81 -18.29 -25.85
CA GLY A 93 -6.07 -16.89 -26.15
C GLY A 93 -4.82 -16.20 -26.72
N GLU A 94 -4.99 -15.00 -27.25
CA GLU A 94 -3.86 -14.16 -27.68
C GLU A 94 -3.35 -13.36 -26.49
N ILE A 95 -2.04 -13.40 -26.23
CA ILE A 95 -1.41 -12.66 -25.13
C ILE A 95 -1.54 -11.16 -25.37
N GLY A 96 -2.06 -10.44 -24.37
CA GLY A 96 -2.07 -8.98 -24.33
C GLY A 96 -0.79 -8.41 -23.72
N SER A 97 -0.91 -7.63 -22.64
CA SER A 97 0.24 -7.24 -21.82
C SER A 97 0.72 -8.42 -20.96
N VAL A 98 2.01 -8.43 -20.63
CA VAL A 98 2.58 -9.26 -19.57
C VAL A 98 2.98 -8.35 -18.43
N GLU A 99 2.50 -8.61 -17.23
CA GLU A 99 2.73 -7.78 -16.04
C GLU A 99 3.33 -8.65 -14.93
N ALA A 100 4.51 -8.28 -14.45
CA ALA A 100 5.19 -8.93 -13.34
C ALA A 100 5.41 -7.93 -12.19
N GLU A 101 5.18 -8.39 -10.96
CA GLU A 101 5.31 -7.56 -9.75
C GLU A 101 6.05 -8.33 -8.66
N ILE A 102 6.96 -7.66 -7.95
CA ILE A 102 7.64 -8.17 -6.77
C ILE A 102 7.49 -7.16 -5.62
N THR A 103 7.02 -7.63 -4.46
CA THR A 103 7.05 -6.85 -3.22
C THR A 103 8.38 -7.10 -2.51
N CYS A 104 9.22 -6.07 -2.47
CA CYS A 104 10.57 -6.16 -1.92
C CYS A 104 10.57 -5.88 -0.41
N THR A 105 11.13 -6.82 0.35
CA THR A 105 11.48 -6.60 1.75
C THR A 105 12.94 -6.18 1.83
N GLY A 106 13.25 -5.04 2.45
CA GLY A 106 14.60 -4.49 2.48
C GLY A 106 15.08 -4.11 3.88
N VAL A 107 16.29 -3.53 3.96
CA VAL A 107 16.88 -3.03 5.20
C VAL A 107 16.97 -1.51 5.17
N LEU A 108 16.37 -0.86 6.16
CA LEU A 108 16.64 0.52 6.52
C LEU A 108 17.65 0.59 7.67
N LEU A 109 18.50 1.60 7.64
CA LEU A 109 19.41 1.93 8.73
C LEU A 109 18.80 3.06 9.56
N ASP A 110 18.88 2.97 10.88
CA ASP A 110 18.58 4.12 11.73
C ASP A 110 19.79 5.05 11.89
N GLY A 111 19.64 6.13 12.66
CA GLY A 111 20.72 7.11 12.88
C GLY A 111 21.95 6.57 13.63
N GLU A 112 21.85 5.38 14.23
CA GLU A 112 22.96 4.69 14.89
C GLU A 112 23.56 3.58 14.00
N GLY A 113 23.04 3.43 12.77
CA GLY A 113 23.44 2.39 11.83
C GLY A 113 22.85 1.01 12.15
N ARG A 114 21.84 0.92 13.04
CA ARG A 114 21.17 -0.34 13.32
C ARG A 114 20.22 -0.68 12.18
N GLU A 115 20.22 -1.95 11.81
CA GLU A 115 19.40 -2.47 10.71
C GLU A 115 17.97 -2.76 11.18
N SER A 116 17.01 -2.27 10.41
CA SER A 116 15.59 -2.60 10.56
C SER A 116 15.06 -3.18 9.26
N ARG A 117 14.46 -4.36 9.35
CA ARG A 117 13.82 -5.04 8.22
C ARG A 117 12.46 -4.39 7.95
N GLN A 118 12.24 -3.97 6.72
CA GLN A 118 11.02 -3.33 6.28
C GLN A 118 10.36 -4.14 5.16
N GLU A 119 9.18 -4.67 5.45
CA GLU A 119 8.31 -5.27 4.44
C GLU A 119 7.78 -4.20 3.50
N ARG A 120 7.63 -4.53 2.22
CA ARG A 120 7.15 -3.59 1.18
C ARG A 120 7.95 -2.28 1.21
N LEU A 121 9.27 -2.39 1.39
CA LEU A 121 10.17 -1.24 1.27
C LEU A 121 10.09 -0.67 -0.14
N PHE A 122 10.08 -1.58 -1.12
CA PHE A 122 9.78 -1.27 -2.51
C PHE A 122 8.72 -2.20 -3.09
N LEU A 123 8.00 -1.69 -4.09
CA LEU A 123 7.30 -2.49 -5.08
C LEU A 123 8.06 -2.31 -6.40
N LEU A 124 8.40 -3.43 -7.04
CA LEU A 124 9.06 -3.47 -8.34
C LEU A 124 8.08 -4.07 -9.34
N GLY A 125 7.73 -3.30 -10.37
CA GLY A 125 6.80 -3.71 -11.42
C GLY A 125 7.49 -3.71 -12.78
N THR A 126 7.14 -4.66 -13.65
CA THR A 126 7.51 -4.63 -15.06
C THR A 126 6.29 -4.97 -15.90
N ALA A 127 6.04 -4.20 -16.95
CA ALA A 127 5.02 -4.48 -17.94
C ALA A 127 5.64 -4.52 -19.34
N ALA A 128 5.40 -5.60 -20.08
CA ALA A 128 5.76 -5.72 -21.49
C ALA A 128 4.50 -5.78 -22.34
N TYR A 129 4.41 -4.94 -23.37
CA TYR A 129 3.30 -4.93 -24.31
C TYR A 129 3.79 -4.60 -25.71
N ARG A 130 3.53 -5.52 -26.65
CA ARG A 130 4.05 -5.47 -28.02
C ARG A 130 5.59 -5.38 -27.99
N ASP A 131 6.13 -4.30 -28.50
CA ASP A 131 7.53 -3.96 -28.66
C ASP A 131 8.04 -3.00 -27.57
N TYR A 132 7.26 -2.75 -26.51
CA TYR A 132 7.66 -1.84 -25.44
C TYR A 132 7.66 -2.56 -24.09
N VAL A 133 8.72 -2.35 -23.32
CA VAL A 133 8.82 -2.79 -21.92
C VAL A 133 9.04 -1.59 -21.02
N THR A 134 8.35 -1.57 -19.89
CA THR A 134 8.55 -0.60 -18.83
C THR A 134 8.75 -1.32 -17.50
N THR A 135 9.70 -0.83 -16.70
CA THR A 135 9.94 -1.25 -15.33
C THR A 135 9.78 -0.04 -14.42
N ASP A 136 9.13 -0.21 -13.28
CA ASP A 136 8.96 0.82 -12.28
C ASP A 136 9.38 0.38 -10.88
N LEU A 137 9.98 1.31 -10.15
CA LEU A 137 10.36 1.15 -8.75
C LEU A 137 9.54 2.12 -7.93
N VAL A 138 8.85 1.62 -6.90
CA VAL A 138 7.99 2.42 -6.04
C VAL A 138 8.40 2.26 -4.59
N THR A 139 8.66 3.37 -3.90
CA THR A 139 8.93 3.37 -2.45
C THR A 139 7.75 3.91 -1.66
N PHE A 140 7.62 3.42 -0.44
CA PHE A 140 6.66 3.90 0.55
C PHE A 140 7.35 4.49 1.80
N SER A 141 8.69 4.52 1.81
CA SER A 141 9.48 5.03 2.92
C SER A 141 9.92 6.48 2.72
N ASP A 142 9.94 7.23 3.81
CA ASP A 142 10.52 8.58 3.90
C ASP A 142 11.98 8.59 4.33
N ALA A 143 12.58 7.44 4.67
CA ALA A 143 13.97 7.34 5.12
C ALA A 143 15.00 7.82 4.06
N TRP A 144 14.54 8.03 2.83
CA TRP A 144 15.29 8.57 1.71
C TRP A 144 15.35 10.10 1.69
N MET A 145 14.67 10.78 2.62
CA MET A 145 14.50 12.23 2.65
C MET A 145 15.10 12.87 3.91
N PRO A 146 15.61 14.11 3.85
CA PRO A 146 16.15 14.81 5.02
C PRO A 146 15.15 15.04 6.17
N TYR A 147 13.87 15.18 5.84
CA TYR A 147 12.75 15.30 6.79
C TYR A 147 11.78 14.13 6.61
N ASP A 148 11.16 13.68 7.70
CA ASP A 148 10.09 12.69 7.63
C ASP A 148 8.78 13.32 7.09
N LEU A 149 7.74 12.51 6.91
CA LEU A 149 6.47 13.01 6.36
C LEU A 149 5.71 13.97 7.28
N GLU A 150 6.07 14.03 8.56
CA GLU A 150 5.55 15.00 9.53
C GLU A 150 6.40 16.30 9.57
N GLY A 151 7.43 16.39 8.72
CA GLY A 151 8.34 17.52 8.64
C GLY A 151 9.42 17.54 9.73
N ARG A 152 9.62 16.43 10.46
CA ARG A 152 10.65 16.33 11.50
C ARG A 152 12.00 15.98 10.86
N PRO A 153 13.11 16.60 11.30
CA PRO A 153 14.42 16.30 10.75
C PRO A 153 14.87 14.88 11.08
N GLN A 154 15.43 14.18 10.09
CA GLN A 154 15.94 12.81 10.22
C GLN A 154 17.31 12.64 9.54
N ALA A 155 18.20 13.62 9.72
CA ALA A 155 19.48 13.71 9.00
C ALA A 155 20.35 12.45 9.08
N ASP A 156 20.42 11.79 10.23
CA ASP A 156 21.25 10.58 10.40
C ASP A 156 20.64 9.38 9.66
N VAL A 157 19.31 9.24 9.69
CA VAL A 157 18.57 8.22 8.91
C VAL A 157 18.78 8.48 7.42
N HIS A 158 18.59 9.72 6.98
CA HIS A 158 18.80 10.13 5.58
C HIS A 158 20.23 9.84 5.13
N GLY A 159 21.23 10.25 5.93
CA GLY A 159 22.65 10.04 5.61
C GLY A 159 23.04 8.57 5.49
N ALA A 160 22.38 7.68 6.23
CA ALA A 160 22.62 6.24 6.17
C ALA A 160 21.92 5.54 4.99
N ASN A 161 20.83 6.10 4.46
CA ASN A 161 19.96 5.43 3.48
C ASN A 161 19.97 6.07 2.09
N ALA A 162 20.00 7.40 1.97
CA ALA A 162 19.94 8.08 0.67
C ALA A 162 21.08 7.67 -0.29
N PRO A 163 22.35 7.54 0.13
CA PRO A 163 23.42 7.09 -0.77
C PRO A 163 23.20 5.67 -1.31
N ARG A 164 22.48 4.81 -0.56
CA ARG A 164 22.15 3.45 -1.00
C ARG A 164 21.04 3.47 -2.06
N LEU A 165 20.06 4.35 -1.91
CA LEU A 165 19.04 4.55 -2.93
C LEU A 165 19.65 5.13 -4.21
N GLU A 166 20.48 6.16 -4.09
CA GLU A 166 21.17 6.78 -5.23
C GLU A 166 21.99 5.75 -6.02
N ALA A 167 22.79 4.93 -5.31
CA ALA A 167 23.55 3.86 -5.94
C ALA A 167 22.64 2.82 -6.61
N ALA A 168 21.54 2.43 -5.97
CA ALA A 168 20.59 1.49 -6.55
C ALA A 168 19.89 2.03 -7.81
N LEU A 169 19.47 3.30 -7.83
CA LEU A 169 18.86 3.93 -9.00
C LEU A 169 19.82 3.99 -10.19
N ARG A 170 21.09 4.35 -9.94
CA ARG A 170 22.12 4.35 -10.97
C ARG A 170 22.37 2.94 -11.53
N ASP A 171 22.51 1.95 -10.65
CA ASP A 171 22.80 0.58 -11.06
C ASP A 171 21.57 -0.06 -11.75
N LEU A 172 20.35 0.37 -11.41
CA LEU A 172 19.12 -0.01 -12.12
C LEU A 172 19.09 0.57 -13.53
N ALA A 173 19.46 1.86 -13.69
CA ALA A 173 19.57 2.48 -15.01
C ALA A 173 20.56 1.72 -15.91
N GLU A 174 21.71 1.33 -15.38
CA GLU A 174 22.69 0.52 -16.11
C GLU A 174 22.13 -0.86 -16.49
N ALA A 175 21.50 -1.56 -15.54
CA ALA A 175 20.96 -2.90 -15.76
C ALA A 175 19.78 -2.94 -16.74
N LEU A 176 18.92 -1.90 -16.71
CA LEU A 176 17.74 -1.78 -17.57
C LEU A 176 18.05 -1.09 -18.91
N GLY A 177 19.26 -0.53 -19.05
CA GLY A 177 19.75 0.10 -20.27
C GLY A 177 19.11 1.45 -20.60
N GLU A 178 18.48 2.11 -19.63
CA GLU A 178 17.77 3.39 -19.79
C GLU A 178 18.11 4.33 -18.64
N GLU A 179 18.01 5.64 -18.87
CA GLU A 179 18.17 6.64 -17.82
C GLU A 179 17.01 6.55 -16.80
N THR A 180 17.30 6.87 -15.55
CA THR A 180 16.28 6.93 -14.50
C THR A 180 15.32 8.08 -14.78
N ASP A 181 14.06 7.78 -15.07
CA ASP A 181 13.00 8.77 -15.25
C ASP A 181 12.17 8.92 -13.96
N PRO A 182 12.31 10.01 -13.20
CA PRO A 182 11.49 10.27 -12.02
C PRO A 182 10.07 10.64 -12.45
N ASP A 183 9.07 9.95 -11.89
CA ASP A 183 7.68 10.19 -12.25
C ASP A 183 7.14 11.51 -11.65
N ASP A 184 5.88 11.84 -11.92
CA ASP A 184 5.27 13.05 -11.33
C ASP A 184 5.35 13.06 -9.79
N PRO A 185 5.51 14.25 -9.17
CA PRO A 185 5.47 14.40 -7.72
C PRO A 185 4.24 13.73 -7.09
N THR A 186 4.48 12.95 -6.04
CA THR A 186 3.40 12.39 -5.23
C THR A 186 2.91 13.44 -4.23
N PHE A 187 1.92 13.07 -3.40
CA PHE A 187 1.54 13.91 -2.25
C PHE A 187 2.62 13.99 -1.16
N PHE A 188 3.61 13.10 -1.18
CA PHE A 188 4.56 12.90 -0.09
C PHE A 188 6.00 13.29 -0.42
N GLY A 189 6.38 13.17 -1.69
CA GLY A 189 7.73 13.49 -2.13
C GLY A 189 7.80 13.80 -3.61
N ARG A 190 8.89 14.47 -3.99
CA ARG A 190 9.28 14.72 -5.38
C ARG A 190 10.39 13.76 -5.76
N PRO A 191 10.12 12.71 -6.57
CA PRO A 191 11.20 11.86 -7.04
C PRO A 191 12.18 12.68 -7.88
N THR A 192 13.46 12.34 -7.77
CA THR A 192 14.57 12.91 -8.55
C THR A 192 15.38 11.77 -9.14
N GLU A 193 16.30 12.04 -10.06
CA GLU A 193 17.15 10.99 -10.67
C GLU A 193 17.97 10.19 -9.64
N THR A 194 18.21 10.78 -8.46
CA THR A 194 19.08 10.20 -7.42
C THR A 194 18.37 9.90 -6.10
N GLY A 195 17.09 10.26 -5.94
CA GLY A 195 16.38 10.07 -4.68
C GLY A 195 15.04 10.78 -4.64
N VAL A 196 14.70 11.35 -3.47
CA VAL A 196 13.40 11.99 -3.24
C VAL A 196 13.60 13.27 -2.45
N ASP A 197 12.98 14.36 -2.90
CA ASP A 197 12.97 15.65 -2.21
C ASP A 197 11.69 15.82 -1.39
N ASN A 198 11.82 16.40 -0.19
CA ASN A 198 10.68 16.84 0.62
C ASN A 198 9.93 18.01 -0.01
N PHE A 199 8.66 18.18 0.38
CA PHE A 199 7.92 19.43 0.20
C PHE A 199 8.27 20.44 1.28
N PHE A 200 8.23 21.72 0.91
CA PHE A 200 8.46 22.85 1.81
C PHE A 200 7.33 23.86 1.64
N GLU A 201 6.95 24.49 2.75
CA GLU A 201 6.02 25.61 2.76
C GLU A 201 6.68 26.87 2.16
N PRO A 202 5.89 27.91 1.80
CA PRO A 202 6.45 29.17 1.27
C PRO A 202 7.44 29.88 2.20
N ASP A 203 7.40 29.60 3.50
CA ASP A 203 8.33 30.13 4.50
C ASP A 203 9.64 29.32 4.62
N GLY A 204 9.77 28.23 3.85
CA GLY A 204 10.93 27.34 3.84
C GLY A 204 10.92 26.25 4.91
N SER A 205 9.87 26.16 5.74
CA SER A 205 9.71 25.04 6.67
C SER A 205 9.30 23.75 5.95
N PRO A 206 9.73 22.56 6.42
CA PRO A 206 9.32 21.29 5.83
C PRO A 206 7.81 21.07 6.03
N SER A 207 7.13 20.62 4.98
CA SER A 207 5.69 20.38 5.01
C SER A 207 5.33 19.10 5.77
N ASP A 208 4.38 19.17 6.70
CA ASP A 208 3.67 18.01 7.25
C ASP A 208 2.66 17.48 6.21
N VAL A 209 3.15 16.64 5.31
CA VAL A 209 2.37 15.99 4.25
C VAL A 209 1.65 14.74 4.78
N TRP A 210 2.11 14.17 5.89
CA TRP A 210 1.46 13.04 6.55
C TRP A 210 0.06 13.41 7.04
N SER A 211 -0.04 14.46 7.86
CA SER A 211 -1.32 14.93 8.40
C SER A 211 -2.25 15.45 7.32
N ARG A 212 -1.69 16.06 6.27
CA ARG A 212 -2.46 16.66 5.18
C ARG A 212 -3.02 15.64 4.18
N PHE A 213 -2.30 14.55 3.89
CA PHE A 213 -2.67 13.65 2.78
C PHE A 213 -2.85 12.19 3.18
N GLU A 214 -1.98 11.64 4.03
CA GLU A 214 -2.06 10.22 4.40
C GLU A 214 -3.20 9.98 5.41
N ILE A 215 -3.37 10.83 6.43
CA ILE A 215 -4.46 10.69 7.42
C ILE A 215 -5.85 10.77 6.75
N PRO A 216 -6.15 11.76 5.88
CA PRO A 216 -7.43 11.79 5.18
C PRO A 216 -7.64 10.57 4.28
N ARG A 217 -6.65 10.16 3.47
CA ARG A 217 -6.77 8.98 2.59
C ARG A 217 -6.94 7.67 3.34
N ARG A 218 -6.18 7.44 4.42
CA ARG A 218 -6.36 6.27 5.29
C ARG A 218 -7.74 6.25 5.94
N SER A 219 -8.35 7.42 6.10
CA SER A 219 -9.71 7.56 6.64
C SER A 219 -10.81 7.43 5.57
N GLU A 220 -10.48 7.54 4.28
CA GLU A 220 -11.47 7.43 3.19
C GLU A 220 -12.13 6.05 3.16
N VAL A 221 -11.39 4.97 3.46
CA VAL A 221 -11.97 3.62 3.54
C VAL A 221 -13.11 3.56 4.57
N PHE A 222 -13.05 4.37 5.62
CA PHE A 222 -14.08 4.45 6.64
C PHE A 222 -15.25 5.35 6.27
N ARG A 223 -15.06 6.28 5.33
CA ARG A 223 -16.05 7.31 4.97
C ARG A 223 -16.72 7.06 3.62
N HIS A 224 -16.10 6.23 2.78
CA HIS A 224 -16.58 5.87 1.45
C HIS A 224 -16.61 4.35 1.31
N GLY A 225 -17.76 3.80 0.88
CA GLY A 225 -17.84 2.42 0.43
C GLY A 225 -17.27 2.26 -0.98
N PRO A 226 -16.95 1.05 -1.45
CA PRO A 226 -16.54 0.83 -2.84
C PRO A 226 -17.60 1.39 -3.82
N VAL A 227 -17.13 2.08 -4.85
CA VAL A 227 -17.96 2.91 -5.77
C VAL A 227 -18.77 2.07 -6.78
N PHE A 228 -18.50 0.77 -6.91
CA PHE A 228 -19.18 -0.11 -7.86
C PHE A 228 -19.77 -1.35 -7.17
N ASP A 229 -21.06 -1.55 -7.39
CA ASP A 229 -21.98 -2.51 -6.75
C ASP A 229 -22.04 -2.36 -5.22
N SER A 230 -23.15 -1.81 -4.72
CA SER A 230 -23.39 -1.51 -3.30
C SER A 230 -23.49 -2.79 -2.45
N VAL A 231 -22.36 -3.47 -2.23
CA VAL A 231 -22.21 -4.60 -1.32
C VAL A 231 -21.73 -4.05 0.03
N GLY A 232 -22.66 -3.93 0.98
CA GLY A 232 -22.41 -3.44 2.33
C GLY A 232 -23.26 -2.25 2.74
N TYR A 233 -23.11 -1.83 4.00
CA TYR A 233 -23.73 -0.60 4.51
C TYR A 233 -23.07 0.65 3.90
N LYS A 234 -23.86 1.72 3.76
CA LYS A 234 -23.30 3.04 3.41
C LYS A 234 -22.37 3.52 4.53
N ARG A 235 -21.39 4.36 4.17
CA ARG A 235 -20.40 4.92 5.11
C ARG A 235 -20.50 6.44 5.25
N SER A 236 -21.51 7.05 4.63
CA SER A 236 -21.72 8.49 4.56
C SER A 236 -23.20 8.85 4.49
N GLY A 237 -23.50 10.12 4.72
CA GLY A 237 -24.84 10.69 4.53
C GLY A 237 -25.82 10.42 5.67
N ALA A 238 -25.36 9.87 6.79
CA ALA A 238 -26.18 9.75 7.99
C ALA A 238 -26.16 11.06 8.78
N GLU A 239 -27.35 11.60 9.07
CA GLU A 239 -27.48 12.83 9.87
C GLU A 239 -27.26 12.56 11.36
N GLN A 240 -27.79 11.45 11.87
CA GLN A 240 -27.62 10.98 13.24
C GLN A 240 -27.22 9.52 13.26
N VAL A 241 -26.31 9.17 14.15
CA VAL A 241 -25.79 7.82 14.30
C VAL A 241 -25.78 7.40 15.76
N GLN A 242 -25.98 6.10 16.00
CA GLN A 242 -25.64 5.47 17.27
C GLN A 242 -24.17 5.09 17.21
N CYS A 243 -23.37 5.52 18.19
CA CYS A 243 -21.96 5.19 18.26
C CYS A 243 -21.56 4.60 19.62
N VAL A 244 -20.54 3.74 19.60
CA VAL A 244 -19.90 3.18 20.80
C VAL A 244 -18.38 3.29 20.67
N PRO A 245 -17.66 3.63 21.76
CA PRO A 245 -16.21 3.65 21.75
C PRO A 245 -15.64 2.23 21.72
N VAL A 246 -14.62 2.03 20.89
CA VAL A 246 -13.79 0.83 20.88
C VAL A 246 -12.48 1.14 21.59
N VAL A 247 -12.13 0.29 22.54
CA VAL A 247 -10.95 0.45 23.40
C VAL A 247 -9.94 -0.66 23.20
N ALA A 248 -8.65 -0.33 23.29
CA ALA A 248 -7.57 -1.29 23.30
C ALA A 248 -7.47 -2.01 24.64
N ASP A 249 -6.88 -3.21 24.66
CA ASP A 249 -6.69 -3.99 25.88
C ASP A 249 -5.76 -3.32 26.89
N HIS A 250 -4.78 -2.54 26.41
CA HIS A 250 -3.89 -1.73 27.25
C HIS A 250 -4.54 -0.39 27.70
N GLY A 251 -5.80 -0.16 27.36
CA GLY A 251 -6.50 1.10 27.59
C GLY A 251 -6.24 2.13 26.49
N GLY A 252 -7.18 3.06 26.33
CA GLY A 252 -7.18 4.05 25.24
C GLY A 252 -8.24 3.75 24.18
N VAL A 253 -8.82 4.80 23.62
CA VAL A 253 -9.87 4.71 22.60
C VAL A 253 -9.22 4.63 21.22
N LEU A 254 -9.46 3.52 20.51
CA LEU A 254 -8.98 3.27 19.15
C LEU A 254 -9.85 3.99 18.10
N GLY A 255 -11.13 4.19 18.40
CA GLY A 255 -12.10 4.85 17.54
C GLY A 255 -13.53 4.55 17.98
N TYR A 256 -14.49 4.80 17.09
CA TYR A 256 -15.91 4.67 17.37
C TYR A 256 -16.59 3.83 16.29
N LEU A 257 -17.26 2.76 16.71
CA LEU A 257 -18.14 2.00 15.82
C LEU A 257 -19.50 2.72 15.79
N TRP A 258 -20.08 2.94 14.60
CA TRP A 258 -21.33 3.69 14.48
C TRP A 258 -22.29 3.10 13.43
N ALA A 259 -23.60 3.34 13.62
CA ALA A 259 -24.65 2.89 12.73
C ALA A 259 -25.88 3.82 12.69
N SER A 260 -26.57 3.84 11.55
CA SER A 260 -27.86 4.49 11.31
C SER A 260 -28.75 3.57 10.45
N ASP A 261 -29.84 3.08 11.04
CA ASP A 261 -30.86 2.34 10.28
C ASP A 261 -31.61 3.23 9.28
N ALA A 262 -31.79 4.52 9.61
CA ALA A 262 -32.50 5.49 8.75
C ALA A 262 -31.81 5.65 7.39
N ASP A 263 -30.48 5.60 7.39
CA ASP A 263 -29.67 5.84 6.20
C ASP A 263 -29.11 4.56 5.57
N ALA A 264 -29.40 3.40 6.19
CA ALA A 264 -28.79 2.12 5.89
C ALA A 264 -27.24 2.20 5.92
N ALA A 265 -26.71 2.87 6.95
CA ALA A 265 -25.30 3.24 7.05
C ALA A 265 -24.66 2.70 8.33
N ALA A 266 -23.45 2.14 8.23
CA ALA A 266 -22.63 1.74 9.36
C ALA A 266 -21.17 1.78 8.97
N SER A 267 -20.32 2.22 9.90
CA SER A 267 -18.88 2.25 9.70
C SER A 267 -18.14 2.33 11.04
N PHE A 268 -16.84 2.48 10.96
CA PHE A 268 -15.96 2.76 12.08
C PHE A 268 -15.26 4.10 11.84
N GLU A 269 -15.19 4.98 12.83
CA GLU A 269 -14.44 6.24 12.75
C GLU A 269 -13.19 6.12 13.64
N PRO A 270 -11.98 6.00 13.06
CA PRO A 270 -10.75 5.88 13.85
C PRO A 270 -10.45 7.18 14.59
N ARG A 271 -9.89 7.07 15.80
CA ARG A 271 -9.43 8.23 16.55
C ARG A 271 -8.05 8.65 16.04
N ALA A 272 -7.86 9.95 15.78
CA ALA A 272 -6.58 10.46 15.28
C ALA A 272 -5.41 10.15 16.24
N ALA A 273 -5.64 10.26 17.55
CA ALA A 273 -4.65 9.94 18.59
C ALA A 273 -4.25 8.45 18.65
N ALA A 274 -5.02 7.54 18.05
CA ALA A 274 -4.71 6.11 18.01
C ALA A 274 -3.91 5.70 16.76
N ASP A 275 -3.73 6.62 15.81
CA ASP A 275 -2.92 6.47 14.60
C ASP A 275 -3.05 5.06 13.93
N GLU A 276 -1.94 4.32 13.80
CA GLU A 276 -1.89 3.04 13.10
C GLU A 276 -2.68 1.93 13.82
N GLU A 277 -2.78 1.97 15.16
CA GLU A 277 -3.60 1.01 15.92
C GLU A 277 -5.08 1.23 15.66
N GLY A 278 -5.54 2.48 15.72
CA GLY A 278 -6.93 2.86 15.41
C GLY A 278 -7.32 2.46 13.98
N ARG A 279 -6.41 2.65 13.02
CA ARG A 279 -6.60 2.25 11.62
C ARG A 279 -6.71 0.73 11.46
N LYS A 280 -5.77 -0.04 12.03
CA LYS A 280 -5.78 -1.51 11.96
C LYS A 280 -7.05 -2.08 12.59
N ALA A 281 -7.44 -1.57 13.75
CA ALA A 281 -8.69 -1.94 14.40
C ALA A 281 -9.90 -1.64 13.52
N GLY A 282 -9.94 -0.45 12.93
CA GLY A 282 -11.02 -0.05 12.04
C GLY A 282 -11.21 -0.98 10.85
N LEU A 283 -10.14 -1.45 10.21
CA LEU A 283 -10.24 -2.41 9.10
C LEU A 283 -10.91 -3.72 9.52
N VAL A 284 -10.53 -4.27 10.67
CA VAL A 284 -11.17 -5.48 11.22
C VAL A 284 -12.65 -5.25 11.53
N TRP A 285 -13.01 -4.06 12.04
CA TRP A 285 -14.40 -3.70 12.27
C TRP A 285 -15.21 -3.52 10.98
N LEU A 286 -14.61 -3.00 9.91
CA LEU A 286 -15.26 -2.93 8.59
C LEU A 286 -15.58 -4.34 8.06
N ASP A 287 -14.67 -5.29 8.20
CA ASP A 287 -14.89 -6.68 7.80
C ASP A 287 -16.05 -7.31 8.59
N ARG A 288 -16.08 -7.11 9.92
CA ARG A 288 -17.18 -7.59 10.79
C ARG A 288 -18.53 -6.97 10.45
N LEU A 289 -18.56 -5.69 10.07
CA LEU A 289 -19.76 -5.01 9.59
C LEU A 289 -20.20 -5.59 8.23
N HIS A 290 -19.26 -5.91 7.35
CA HIS A 290 -19.55 -6.57 6.08
C HIS A 290 -20.16 -7.96 6.30
N GLU A 291 -19.58 -8.79 7.16
CA GLU A 291 -20.16 -10.10 7.53
C GLU A 291 -21.57 -9.96 8.11
N SER A 292 -21.83 -8.90 8.89
CA SER A 292 -23.17 -8.62 9.42
C SER A 292 -24.16 -8.22 8.33
N TYR A 293 -23.71 -7.46 7.34
CA TYR A 293 -24.51 -7.13 6.16
C TYR A 293 -24.84 -8.39 5.34
N GLU A 294 -23.88 -9.28 5.11
CA GLU A 294 -24.10 -10.55 4.37
C GLU A 294 -25.12 -11.46 5.07
N ARG A 295 -25.20 -11.39 6.40
CA ARG A 295 -26.25 -12.06 7.19
C ARG A 295 -27.61 -11.35 7.16
N GLY A 296 -27.72 -10.20 6.49
CA GLY A 296 -28.95 -9.44 6.35
C GLY A 296 -29.36 -8.64 7.59
N LEU A 297 -28.42 -8.31 8.48
CA LEU A 297 -28.71 -7.49 9.66
C LEU A 297 -28.93 -6.02 9.26
N THR A 298 -29.76 -5.30 10.03
CA THR A 298 -29.79 -3.83 9.93
C THR A 298 -28.50 -3.23 10.51
N PRO A 299 -28.10 -2.01 10.13
CA PRO A 299 -26.98 -1.31 10.73
C PRO A 299 -26.93 -1.34 12.27
N VAL A 300 -28.04 -1.05 12.96
CA VAL A 300 -28.09 -1.03 14.42
C VAL A 300 -28.03 -2.45 15.01
N GLN A 301 -28.60 -3.45 14.32
CA GLN A 301 -28.43 -4.85 14.70
C GLN A 301 -26.97 -5.31 14.56
N ALA A 302 -26.29 -4.87 13.49
CA ALA A 302 -24.88 -5.13 13.28
C ALA A 302 -24.03 -4.45 14.36
N LEU A 303 -24.34 -3.20 14.72
CA LEU A 303 -23.68 -2.48 15.81
C LEU A 303 -23.79 -3.26 17.14
N ALA A 304 -24.99 -3.71 17.50
CA ALA A 304 -25.23 -4.48 18.71
C ALA A 304 -24.51 -5.85 18.68
N ALA A 305 -24.53 -6.54 17.53
CA ALA A 305 -23.83 -7.81 17.37
C ALA A 305 -22.31 -7.65 17.48
N CYS A 306 -21.75 -6.61 16.87
CA CYS A 306 -20.34 -6.26 16.96
C CYS A 306 -19.92 -5.83 18.37
N ALA A 307 -20.75 -5.06 19.07
CA ALA A 307 -20.50 -4.65 20.45
C ALA A 307 -20.47 -5.81 21.45
N ALA A 308 -21.11 -6.93 21.12
CA ALA A 308 -21.10 -8.14 21.94
C ALA A 308 -19.89 -9.07 21.67
N LEU A 309 -19.05 -8.75 20.68
CA LEU A 309 -17.86 -9.56 20.39
C LEU A 309 -16.82 -9.45 21.52
N PRO A 310 -16.09 -10.55 21.82
CA PRO A 310 -15.03 -10.51 22.81
C PRO A 310 -13.86 -9.63 22.35
N ALA A 311 -12.96 -9.30 23.29
CA ALA A 311 -11.74 -8.59 22.99
C ALA A 311 -10.89 -9.28 21.93
N ASP A 312 -10.41 -8.45 21.00
CA ASP A 312 -9.53 -8.84 19.91
C ASP A 312 -8.17 -8.14 20.11
N PRO A 313 -7.04 -8.87 20.02
CA PRO A 313 -5.71 -8.28 20.20
C PRO A 313 -5.36 -7.15 19.23
N VAL A 314 -6.04 -7.07 18.08
CA VAL A 314 -5.83 -6.04 17.05
C VAL A 314 -6.99 -5.05 17.04
N ALA A 315 -8.24 -5.54 17.13
CA ALA A 315 -9.43 -4.70 16.98
C ALA A 315 -9.94 -4.09 18.30
N GLY A 316 -9.37 -4.50 19.44
CA GLY A 316 -9.86 -4.12 20.76
C GLY A 316 -11.25 -4.69 21.04
N HIS A 317 -12.01 -4.00 21.89
CA HIS A 317 -13.40 -4.34 22.21
C HIS A 317 -14.26 -3.10 22.42
N VAL A 318 -15.57 -3.25 22.30
CA VAL A 318 -16.52 -2.28 22.87
C VAL A 318 -16.57 -2.54 24.37
N SER A 319 -16.40 -1.50 25.19
CA SER A 319 -16.51 -1.64 26.64
C SER A 319 -17.91 -2.15 26.99
N GLY A 320 -18.01 -3.22 27.76
CA GLY A 320 -19.27 -3.92 28.04
C GLY A 320 -20.35 -3.09 28.76
N ASN A 321 -19.99 -1.89 29.25
CA ASN A 321 -20.91 -0.92 29.86
C ASN A 321 -21.17 0.31 28.97
N ALA A 322 -20.66 0.35 27.74
CA ALA A 322 -20.85 1.49 26.86
C ALA A 322 -22.25 1.45 26.24
N GLU A 323 -23.15 2.31 26.73
CA GLU A 323 -24.42 2.54 26.07
C GLU A 323 -24.19 3.31 24.76
N PRO A 324 -24.87 2.94 23.65
CA PRO A 324 -24.76 3.68 22.40
C PRO A 324 -25.18 5.14 22.58
N GLN A 325 -24.29 6.05 22.21
CA GLN A 325 -24.58 7.48 22.19
C GLN A 325 -25.20 7.86 20.84
N ILE A 326 -26.24 8.69 20.86
CA ILE A 326 -26.80 9.30 19.64
C ILE A 326 -26.10 10.65 19.43
N ILE A 327 -25.47 10.81 18.27
CA ILE A 327 -24.72 12.01 17.90
C ILE A 327 -24.84 12.27 16.40
N ALA A 328 -24.67 13.51 15.95
CA ALA A 328 -24.53 13.78 14.53
C ALA A 328 -23.24 13.15 13.99
N LEU A 329 -23.28 12.62 12.76
CA LEU A 329 -22.09 11.95 12.19
C LEU A 329 -20.91 12.92 12.04
N ASP A 330 -21.17 14.17 11.70
CA ASP A 330 -20.13 15.19 11.56
C ASP A 330 -19.52 15.56 12.93
N ASP A 331 -20.33 15.68 13.98
CA ASP A 331 -19.84 15.90 15.35
C ASP A 331 -19.00 14.71 15.85
N LEU A 332 -19.39 13.47 15.52
CA LEU A 332 -18.58 12.28 15.83
C LEU A 332 -17.21 12.33 15.16
N ARG A 333 -17.17 12.76 13.89
CA ARG A 333 -15.93 12.91 13.12
C ARG A 333 -15.03 14.00 13.70
N GLU A 334 -15.60 15.13 14.08
CA GLU A 334 -14.86 16.20 14.76
C GLU A 334 -14.30 15.72 16.10
N ALA A 335 -15.09 15.00 16.90
CA ALA A 335 -14.64 14.43 18.17
C ALA A 335 -13.51 13.41 17.99
N ALA A 336 -13.58 12.57 16.95
CA ALA A 336 -12.53 11.60 16.63
C ALA A 336 -11.20 12.28 16.20
N MET A 337 -11.28 13.49 15.63
CA MET A 337 -10.12 14.30 15.23
C MET A 337 -9.51 15.11 16.38
N HIS A 338 -10.32 15.56 17.35
CA HIS A 338 -9.92 16.60 18.33
C HIS A 338 -10.05 16.22 19.81
N GLY A 339 -10.55 15.03 20.17
CA GLY A 339 -10.77 14.67 21.57
C GLY A 339 -9.48 14.49 22.39
N ASP A 340 -9.46 15.11 23.59
CA ASP A 340 -8.39 15.21 24.60
C ASP A 340 -7.45 14.00 24.80
#